data_AF-A0A3B9PR40-F1
#
_entry.id   AF-A0A3B9PR40-F1
#
_cell.length_a   1.000
_cell.length_b   1.000
_cell.length_c   1.000
_cell.angle_alpha   90.00
_cell.angle_beta   90.00
_cell.angle_gamma   90.00
#
_symmetry.space_group_name_H-M   'P 1'
#
loop_
_entity.id
_entity.type
_entity.pdbx_description
1 polymer ?
#
loop_
_entity_poly.entity_id
_entity_poly.type
_entity_poly.pdbx_seq_one_letter_code
_entity_poly.pdbx_strand_id
1 'polypeptide(L)'
;RKTEICREDDGSLAPFDRINAAQVVVANETLYINRKDGFAGYGLKKDESIEKCSNLDDIIVFGKDGVMKVMKIAEKMFVGKSPLRVNVFRRDEDKVYNMVYRDGKSGRLYAKKFKVGGVTREKEYPLFKTHSKSRIFFFAVHDSDKKNSRILVHLDPELKRVKEMVIEFDFAWLDLQGRGAKGSTLTAHKVDRVVNAPREIGEEASEPASSKEEDKKPSSSEKKLSSVKVPPKDINTKEDQAKKETPEKPGSKGPKSQTTFEF
;
A
#
# COMPACT_ATOMS: atom_id res chain seq x y z
N ARG A 1 -33.47 -3.52 -35.55
CA ARG A 1 -32.67 -2.42 -34.95
C ARG A 1 -33.11 -1.15 -35.66
N LYS A 2 -33.38 -0.05 -34.94
CA LYS A 2 -33.74 1.23 -35.56
C LYS A 2 -32.46 2.06 -35.61
N THR A 3 -31.91 2.27 -36.81
CA THR A 3 -30.72 3.10 -36.98
C THR A 3 -31.19 4.54 -36.97
N GLU A 4 -30.75 5.32 -35.98
CA GLU A 4 -30.90 6.76 -36.00
C GLU A 4 -29.87 7.34 -36.97
N ILE A 5 -30.31 8.24 -37.85
CA ILE A 5 -29.51 8.82 -38.94
C ILE A 5 -29.65 10.33 -38.84
N CYS A 6 -28.53 11.05 -38.78
CA CYS A 6 -28.53 12.50 -38.86
C CYS A 6 -28.41 12.95 -40.31
N ARG A 7 -29.02 14.08 -40.63
CA ARG A 7 -28.83 14.79 -41.90
C ARG A 7 -27.98 16.02 -41.59
N GLU A 8 -26.86 16.16 -42.28
CA GLU A 8 -25.99 17.33 -42.16
C GLU A 8 -26.45 18.44 -43.12
N ASP A 9 -25.93 19.66 -42.94
CA ASP A 9 -26.38 20.85 -43.68
C ASP A 9 -26.07 20.79 -45.20
N ASP A 10 -25.11 19.95 -45.60
CA ASP A 10 -24.81 19.62 -47.00
C ASP A 10 -25.81 18.63 -47.64
N GLY A 11 -26.70 18.04 -46.83
CA GLY A 11 -27.67 17.03 -47.24
C GLY A 11 -27.17 15.59 -47.17
N SER A 12 -25.94 15.35 -46.71
CA SER A 12 -25.42 14.00 -46.45
C SER A 12 -26.12 13.32 -45.26
N LEU A 13 -26.00 12.00 -45.17
CA LEU A 13 -26.64 11.17 -44.14
C LEU A 13 -25.60 10.42 -43.32
N ALA A 14 -25.28 10.97 -42.14
CA ALA A 14 -24.37 10.36 -41.19
C ALA A 14 -25.10 9.36 -40.27
N PRO A 15 -24.52 8.17 -39.98
CA PRO A 15 -25.02 7.32 -38.91
C PRO A 15 -24.89 8.08 -37.58
N PHE A 16 -25.94 8.08 -36.76
CA PHE A 16 -25.90 8.80 -35.48
C PHE A 16 -24.92 8.12 -34.52
N ASP A 17 -23.69 8.64 -34.44
CA ASP A 17 -22.70 8.12 -33.52
C ASP A 17 -23.15 8.39 -32.09
N ARG A 18 -23.44 7.31 -31.36
CA ARG A 18 -23.93 7.39 -29.99
C ARG A 18 -22.75 7.66 -29.08
N ILE A 19 -22.43 8.96 -28.94
CA ILE A 19 -21.49 9.51 -27.96
C ILE A 19 -21.70 8.78 -26.63
N ASN A 20 -20.79 7.87 -26.33
CA ASN A 20 -20.95 6.95 -25.23
C ASN A 20 -20.79 7.75 -23.93
N ALA A 21 -21.88 8.01 -23.21
CA ALA A 21 -21.90 8.99 -22.12
C ALA A 21 -20.90 8.70 -21.00
N ALA A 22 -20.41 7.46 -20.86
CA ALA A 22 -19.32 7.11 -19.95
C ALA A 22 -17.96 7.72 -20.34
N GLN A 23 -17.72 7.95 -21.64
CA GLN A 23 -16.44 8.40 -22.21
C GLN A 23 -16.29 9.94 -22.21
N VAL A 24 -17.38 10.69 -22.05
CA VAL A 24 -17.41 12.17 -22.09
C VAL A 24 -17.77 12.77 -20.73
N VAL A 25 -17.46 12.08 -19.63
CA VAL A 25 -17.45 12.71 -18.29
C VAL A 25 -16.04 13.21 -17.99
N VAL A 26 -15.85 14.52 -18.09
CA VAL A 26 -14.55 15.17 -17.85
C VAL A 26 -14.04 14.83 -16.44
N ALA A 27 -12.77 14.44 -16.35
CA ALA A 27 -12.09 14.07 -15.10
C ALA A 27 -11.77 15.32 -14.25
N ASN A 28 -12.84 15.91 -13.69
CA ASN A 28 -12.83 17.14 -12.89
C ASN A 28 -12.30 16.94 -11.47
N GLU A 29 -12.21 15.70 -10.99
CA GLU A 29 -11.87 15.36 -9.62
C GLU A 29 -10.52 14.66 -9.53
N THR A 30 -10.03 14.50 -8.30
CA THR A 30 -8.77 13.80 -8.00
C THR A 30 -9.03 12.82 -6.87
N LEU A 31 -8.52 11.60 -7.03
CA LEU A 31 -8.62 10.55 -6.04
C LEU A 31 -7.55 10.76 -4.97
N TYR A 32 -7.97 10.87 -3.71
CA TYR A 32 -7.09 10.97 -2.54
C TYR A 32 -7.18 9.71 -1.67
N ILE A 33 -6.15 9.44 -0.86
CA ILE A 33 -6.05 8.26 0.01
C ILE A 33 -5.48 8.59 1.40
N ASN A 34 -6.25 8.25 2.44
CA ASN A 34 -5.74 8.19 3.81
C ASN A 34 -5.32 6.75 4.14
N ARG A 35 -4.00 6.48 4.06
CA ARG A 35 -3.40 5.16 4.34
C ARG A 35 -3.38 4.75 5.80
N LYS A 36 -3.65 5.66 6.75
CA LYS A 36 -3.68 5.35 8.18
C LYS A 36 -5.06 4.82 8.57
N ASP A 37 -6.09 5.60 8.26
CA ASP A 37 -7.47 5.34 8.65
C ASP A 37 -8.18 4.39 7.67
N GLY A 38 -7.67 4.24 6.45
CA GLY A 38 -8.17 3.28 5.46
C GLY A 38 -9.32 3.82 4.61
N PHE A 39 -9.32 5.12 4.32
CA PHE A 39 -10.31 5.76 3.44
C PHE A 39 -9.68 6.21 2.11
N ALA A 40 -10.49 6.22 1.06
CA ALA A 40 -10.18 6.85 -0.23
C ALA A 40 -11.40 7.67 -0.70
N GLY A 41 -11.21 8.53 -1.70
CA GLY A 41 -12.28 9.30 -2.34
C GLY A 41 -11.85 10.70 -2.78
N TYR A 42 -12.74 11.45 -3.43
CA TYR A 42 -12.46 12.80 -3.92
C TYR A 42 -12.64 13.92 -2.87
N GLY A 43 -13.31 13.63 -1.75
CA GLY A 43 -13.50 14.58 -0.64
C GLY A 43 -12.28 14.74 0.26
N LEU A 44 -11.34 13.78 0.24
CA LEU A 44 -10.18 13.72 1.13
C LEU A 44 -9.02 14.64 0.67
N LYS A 45 -9.33 15.89 0.31
CA LYS A 45 -8.39 16.89 -0.26
C LYS A 45 -7.19 17.30 0.64
N LYS A 46 -7.10 16.72 1.85
CA LYS A 46 -6.00 16.92 2.82
C LYS A 46 -5.00 15.75 2.85
N ASP A 47 -5.34 14.63 2.21
CA ASP A 47 -4.56 13.39 2.20
C ASP A 47 -3.73 13.24 0.90
N GLU A 48 -3.05 12.10 0.74
CA GLU A 48 -2.20 11.80 -0.43
C GLU A 48 -3.04 11.73 -1.72
N SER A 49 -2.72 12.52 -2.74
CA SER A 49 -3.35 12.43 -4.07
C SER A 49 -2.73 11.33 -4.92
N ILE A 50 -3.55 10.63 -5.71
CA ILE A 50 -3.14 9.51 -6.57
C ILE A 50 -3.23 9.88 -8.07
N GLU A 51 -4.43 10.18 -8.56
CA GLU A 51 -4.73 10.29 -9.99
C GLU A 51 -6.03 11.10 -10.21
N LYS A 52 -6.25 11.66 -11.40
CA LYS A 52 -7.53 12.28 -11.76
C LYS A 52 -8.61 11.22 -12.02
N CYS A 53 -9.85 11.55 -11.66
CA CYS A 53 -10.99 10.65 -11.74
C CYS A 53 -12.30 11.38 -12.10
N SER A 54 -13.29 10.59 -12.52
CA SER A 54 -14.67 10.97 -12.80
C SER A 54 -15.61 10.30 -11.79
N ASN A 55 -16.74 10.94 -11.46
CA ASN A 55 -17.78 10.41 -10.58
C ASN A 55 -18.45 9.09 -11.05
N LEU A 56 -18.14 8.61 -12.26
CA LEU A 56 -18.60 7.32 -12.78
C LEU A 56 -17.53 6.20 -12.73
N ASP A 57 -16.28 6.54 -12.40
CA ASP A 57 -15.14 5.62 -12.42
C ASP A 57 -15.24 4.52 -11.34
N ASP A 58 -14.62 3.38 -11.67
CA ASP A 58 -14.29 2.34 -10.70
C ASP A 58 -12.93 2.60 -10.08
N ILE A 59 -12.74 2.19 -8.83
CA ILE A 59 -11.47 2.19 -8.12
C ILE A 59 -11.09 0.74 -7.81
N ILE A 60 -9.83 0.39 -8.06
CA ILE A 60 -9.24 -0.89 -7.66
C ILE A 60 -8.40 -0.71 -6.40
N VAL A 61 -8.63 -1.58 -5.42
CA VAL A 61 -7.98 -1.61 -4.11
C VAL A 61 -7.25 -2.93 -3.93
N PHE A 62 -5.99 -2.86 -3.51
CA PHE A 62 -5.18 -4.02 -3.13
C PHE A 62 -4.85 -3.96 -1.63
N GLY A 63 -5.40 -4.89 -0.86
CA GLY A 63 -5.11 -5.08 0.56
C GLY A 63 -3.80 -5.84 0.79
N LYS A 64 -3.13 -5.59 1.92
CA LYS A 64 -1.88 -6.26 2.31
C LYS A 64 -2.03 -7.78 2.50
N ASP A 65 -3.25 -8.22 2.82
CA ASP A 65 -3.64 -9.62 3.05
C ASP A 65 -3.85 -10.43 1.76
N GLY A 66 -3.65 -9.81 0.58
CA GLY A 66 -3.85 -10.46 -0.72
C GLY A 66 -5.26 -10.35 -1.28
N VAL A 67 -6.14 -9.56 -0.66
CA VAL A 67 -7.50 -9.33 -1.17
C VAL A 67 -7.53 -8.11 -2.10
N MET A 68 -8.05 -8.31 -3.31
CA MET A 68 -8.36 -7.27 -4.27
C MET A 68 -9.86 -6.95 -4.22
N LYS A 69 -10.22 -5.67 -4.26
CA LYS A 69 -11.62 -5.21 -4.34
C LYS A 69 -11.74 -4.18 -5.46
N VAL A 70 -12.90 -4.11 -6.10
CA VAL A 70 -13.24 -3.04 -7.05
C VAL A 70 -14.54 -2.40 -6.55
N MET A 71 -14.58 -1.09 -6.48
CA MET A 71 -15.73 -0.33 -5.94
C MET A 71 -15.98 0.90 -6.79
N LYS A 72 -17.22 1.38 -6.88
CA LYS A 72 -17.47 2.71 -7.47
C LYS A 72 -16.83 3.81 -6.61
N ILE A 73 -16.30 4.86 -7.23
CA ILE A 73 -15.86 6.06 -6.49
C ILE A 73 -16.99 6.75 -5.72
N ALA A 74 -16.64 7.34 -4.59
CA ALA A 74 -17.48 8.22 -3.76
C ALA A 74 -16.61 9.27 -3.05
N GLU A 75 -17.24 10.27 -2.44
CA GLU A 75 -16.56 11.36 -1.72
C GLU A 75 -15.62 10.84 -0.61
N LYS A 76 -16.11 9.87 0.16
CA LYS A 76 -15.35 9.14 1.19
C LYS A 76 -15.86 7.70 1.29
N MET A 77 -14.99 6.75 0.97
CA MET A 77 -15.27 5.31 0.99
C MET A 77 -14.20 4.57 1.81
N PHE A 78 -14.60 3.56 2.59
CA PHE A 78 -13.66 2.76 3.37
C PHE A 78 -13.10 1.62 2.52
N VAL A 79 -11.78 1.58 2.36
CA VAL A 79 -11.04 0.63 1.51
C VAL A 79 -10.30 -0.46 2.30
N GLY A 80 -10.39 -0.42 3.64
CA GLY A 80 -9.66 -1.31 4.54
C GLY A 80 -8.43 -0.65 5.15
N LYS A 81 -7.98 -1.14 6.30
CA LYS A 81 -6.88 -0.53 7.06
C LYS A 81 -5.55 -0.71 6.32
N SER A 82 -4.87 0.41 6.06
CA SER A 82 -3.53 0.45 5.44
C SER A 82 -3.40 -0.33 4.12
N PRO A 83 -4.17 0.04 3.08
CA PRO A 83 -4.11 -0.59 1.76
C PRO A 83 -2.71 -0.49 1.15
N LEU A 84 -2.33 -1.50 0.36
CA LEU A 84 -1.04 -1.56 -0.32
C LEU A 84 -1.01 -0.60 -1.50
N ARG A 85 -2.02 -0.69 -2.38
CA ARG A 85 -2.19 0.16 -3.55
C ARG A 85 -3.67 0.45 -3.79
N VAL A 86 -3.96 1.65 -4.24
CA VAL A 86 -5.28 2.09 -4.75
C VAL A 86 -5.01 2.87 -6.03
N ASN A 87 -5.81 2.64 -7.07
CA ASN A 87 -5.73 3.35 -8.36
C ASN A 87 -7.13 3.42 -8.99
N VAL A 88 -7.30 4.32 -9.97
CA VAL A 88 -8.49 4.30 -10.84
C VAL A 88 -8.44 3.04 -11.71
N PHE A 89 -9.60 2.42 -11.95
CA PHE A 89 -9.75 1.17 -12.69
C PHE A 89 -10.51 1.41 -14.00
N ARG A 90 -9.78 1.83 -15.03
CA ARG A 90 -10.28 1.87 -16.40
C ARG A 90 -10.20 0.46 -16.99
N ARG A 91 -11.29 -0.02 -17.60
CA ARG A 91 -11.42 -1.43 -18.04
C ARG A 91 -10.71 -1.70 -19.37
N ASP A 92 -10.49 -0.63 -20.12
CA ASP A 92 -9.84 -0.59 -21.43
C ASP A 92 -8.31 -0.43 -21.31
N GLU A 93 -7.81 -0.19 -20.09
CA GLU A 93 -6.37 -0.11 -19.81
C GLU A 93 -5.79 -1.48 -19.47
N ASP A 94 -4.85 -1.92 -20.29
CA ASP A 94 -4.34 -3.28 -20.31
C ASP A 94 -3.25 -3.56 -19.23
N LYS A 95 -3.43 -2.99 -18.03
CA LYS A 95 -2.44 -2.93 -16.95
C LYS A 95 -2.05 -4.31 -16.42
N VAL A 96 -0.74 -4.54 -16.31
CA VAL A 96 -0.12 -5.75 -15.77
C VAL A 96 0.40 -5.51 -14.36
N TYR A 97 0.12 -6.46 -13.47
CA TYR A 97 0.44 -6.42 -12.06
C TYR A 97 1.51 -7.48 -11.73
N ASN A 98 2.65 -7.02 -11.25
CA ASN A 98 3.78 -7.86 -10.85
C ASN A 98 3.83 -7.93 -9.32
N MET A 99 3.62 -9.12 -8.76
CA MET A 99 3.52 -9.34 -7.31
C MET A 99 4.46 -10.46 -6.84
N VAL A 100 5.15 -10.24 -5.72
CA VAL A 100 5.78 -11.30 -4.93
C VAL A 100 5.11 -11.39 -3.58
N TYR A 101 4.70 -12.60 -3.19
CA TYR A 101 4.09 -12.85 -1.89
C TYR A 101 4.62 -14.15 -1.26
N ARG A 102 4.56 -14.21 0.07
CA ARG A 102 4.85 -15.41 0.84
C ARG A 102 3.55 -16.12 1.20
N ASP A 103 3.49 -17.43 0.97
CA ASP A 103 2.44 -18.28 1.50
C ASP A 103 2.72 -18.59 2.98
N GLY A 104 1.78 -18.22 3.86
CA GLY A 104 1.86 -18.51 5.28
C GLY A 104 1.84 -19.99 5.63
N LYS A 105 1.24 -20.86 4.80
CA LYS A 105 1.16 -22.32 5.05
C LYS A 105 2.47 -23.02 4.68
N SER A 106 2.94 -22.89 3.45
CA SER A 106 4.18 -23.57 3.00
C SER A 106 5.46 -22.79 3.33
N GLY A 107 5.35 -21.54 3.78
CA GLY A 107 6.48 -20.66 4.07
C GLY A 107 7.20 -20.10 2.83
N ARG A 108 6.96 -20.68 1.65
CA ARG A 108 7.63 -20.39 0.36
C ARG A 108 7.22 -19.04 -0.21
N LEU A 109 8.11 -18.47 -1.03
CA LEU A 109 7.91 -17.25 -1.78
C LEU A 109 7.44 -17.57 -3.22
N TYR A 110 6.41 -16.87 -3.69
CA TYR A 110 5.84 -17.01 -5.02
C TYR A 110 5.84 -15.66 -5.75
N ALA A 111 6.20 -15.68 -7.03
CA ALA A 111 6.05 -14.55 -7.94
C ALA A 111 4.90 -14.80 -8.92
N LYS A 112 4.23 -13.72 -9.32
CA LYS A 112 3.05 -13.76 -10.16
C LYS A 112 2.93 -12.49 -10.99
N LYS A 113 2.88 -12.66 -12.30
CA LYS A 113 2.53 -11.63 -13.30
C LYS A 113 1.08 -11.85 -13.70
N PHE A 114 0.20 -10.86 -13.55
CA PHE A 114 -1.24 -11.04 -13.84
C PHE A 114 -1.91 -9.76 -14.36
N LYS A 115 -2.97 -9.93 -15.17
CA LYS A 115 -3.93 -8.86 -15.51
C LYS A 115 -5.20 -8.98 -14.65
N VAL A 116 -5.92 -7.87 -14.49
CA VAL A 116 -7.22 -7.82 -13.81
C VAL A 116 -8.34 -7.63 -14.84
N GLY A 117 -9.00 -8.73 -15.21
CA GLY A 117 -10.22 -8.73 -16.02
C GLY A 117 -11.35 -9.49 -15.35
N GLY A 118 -12.60 -9.35 -15.83
CA GLY A 118 -13.75 -10.07 -15.28
C GLY A 118 -13.97 -9.80 -13.79
N VAL A 119 -14.25 -8.53 -13.45
CA VAL A 119 -14.52 -8.05 -12.09
C VAL A 119 -15.92 -7.45 -11.99
N THR A 120 -16.62 -7.81 -10.92
CA THR A 120 -17.86 -7.18 -10.48
C THR A 120 -17.50 -6.16 -9.41
N ARG A 121 -18.23 -5.04 -9.37
CA ARG A 121 -18.12 -4.04 -8.30
C ARG A 121 -18.52 -4.64 -6.94
N GLU A 122 -18.05 -4.01 -5.87
CA GLU A 122 -18.25 -4.34 -4.45
C GLU A 122 -17.81 -5.76 -4.01
N LYS A 123 -17.36 -6.61 -4.94
CA LYS A 123 -16.97 -8.00 -4.67
C LYS A 123 -15.48 -8.13 -4.32
N GLU A 124 -15.21 -8.98 -3.34
CA GLU A 124 -13.85 -9.31 -2.90
C GLU A 124 -13.28 -10.49 -3.68
N TYR A 125 -11.99 -10.37 -4.07
CA TYR A 125 -11.28 -11.37 -4.84
C TYR A 125 -9.90 -11.66 -4.21
N PRO A 126 -9.67 -12.83 -3.59
CA PRO A 126 -8.34 -13.22 -3.14
C PRO A 126 -7.40 -13.44 -4.34
N LEU A 127 -6.23 -12.79 -4.34
CA LEU A 127 -5.18 -12.95 -5.35
C LEU A 127 -4.34 -14.20 -5.16
N PHE A 128 -4.38 -14.79 -3.97
CA PHE A 128 -3.77 -16.06 -3.60
C PHE A 128 -4.58 -16.69 -2.46
N LYS A 129 -4.33 -17.97 -2.15
CA LYS A 129 -4.99 -18.61 -1.01
C LYS A 129 -4.45 -18.02 0.30
N THR A 130 -5.24 -17.17 0.94
CA THR A 130 -4.85 -16.52 2.20
C THR A 130 -4.68 -17.56 3.31
N HIS A 131 -3.51 -17.54 3.94
CA HIS A 131 -3.14 -18.38 5.07
C HIS A 131 -2.57 -17.49 6.17
N SER A 132 -2.59 -17.97 7.43
CA SER A 132 -2.03 -17.22 8.55
C SER A 132 -0.54 -16.94 8.33
N LYS A 133 -0.10 -15.69 8.51
CA LYS A 133 1.25 -15.19 8.19
C LYS A 133 1.58 -15.10 6.68
N SER A 134 0.61 -15.23 5.76
CA SER A 134 0.81 -14.79 4.37
C SER A 134 1.06 -13.28 4.30
N ARG A 135 1.95 -12.82 3.40
CA ARG A 135 2.26 -11.40 3.22
C ARG A 135 2.76 -11.11 1.81
N ILE A 136 2.34 -9.98 1.23
CA ILE A 136 2.94 -9.41 0.02
C ILE A 136 4.27 -8.74 0.38
N PHE A 137 5.33 -9.07 -0.36
CA PHE A 137 6.68 -8.50 -0.22
C PHE A 137 6.96 -7.43 -1.28
N PHE A 138 6.46 -7.64 -2.50
CA PHE A 138 6.64 -6.72 -3.63
C PHE A 138 5.35 -6.61 -4.44
N PHE A 139 5.04 -5.41 -4.93
CA PHE A 139 3.91 -5.14 -5.80
C PHE A 139 4.21 -3.95 -6.70
N ALA A 140 4.15 -4.16 -8.01
CA ALA A 140 4.31 -3.14 -9.05
C ALA A 140 3.17 -3.22 -10.07
N VAL A 141 2.90 -2.08 -10.70
CA VAL A 141 1.89 -1.92 -11.76
C VAL A 141 2.61 -1.38 -13.00
N HIS A 142 2.29 -1.92 -14.16
CA HIS A 142 2.86 -1.53 -15.45
C HIS A 142 1.74 -1.39 -16.48
N ASP A 143 1.76 -0.30 -17.26
CA ASP A 143 0.71 -0.01 -18.25
C ASP A 143 0.86 -0.78 -19.57
N SER A 144 1.88 -1.64 -19.67
CA SER A 144 2.11 -2.51 -20.84
C SER A 144 2.87 -3.76 -20.42
N ASP A 145 2.51 -4.90 -21.02
CA ASP A 145 3.10 -6.21 -20.75
C ASP A 145 4.61 -6.33 -21.10
N LYS A 146 5.10 -5.43 -21.97
CA LYS A 146 6.52 -5.27 -22.30
C LYS A 146 7.36 -4.73 -21.13
N LYS A 147 6.74 -3.98 -20.20
CA LYS A 147 7.44 -3.38 -19.05
C LYS A 147 7.39 -4.33 -17.86
N ASN A 148 8.51 -4.98 -17.58
CA ASN A 148 8.67 -5.87 -16.43
C ASN A 148 9.38 -5.17 -15.26
N SER A 149 9.33 -5.78 -14.07
CA SER A 149 10.15 -5.38 -12.93
C SER A 149 11.29 -6.38 -12.74
N ARG A 150 12.50 -5.88 -12.46
CA ARG A 150 13.59 -6.67 -11.88
C ARG A 150 13.61 -6.46 -10.36
N ILE A 151 13.88 -7.53 -9.61
CA ILE A 151 13.94 -7.51 -8.15
C ILE A 151 15.13 -8.28 -7.61
N LEU A 152 15.57 -7.91 -6.41
CA LEU A 152 16.58 -8.58 -5.60
C LEU A 152 15.88 -9.16 -4.36
N VAL A 153 15.89 -10.48 -4.22
CA VAL A 153 15.28 -11.20 -3.10
C VAL A 153 16.37 -11.54 -2.10
N HIS A 154 16.39 -10.85 -0.97
CA HIS A 154 17.31 -11.13 0.12
C HIS A 154 16.76 -12.27 0.99
N LEU A 155 17.46 -13.39 0.98
CA LEU A 155 17.20 -14.51 1.87
C LEU A 155 17.57 -14.15 3.31
N ASP A 156 16.99 -14.90 4.25
CA ASP A 156 17.24 -14.69 5.67
C ASP A 156 18.67 -15.13 6.07
N PRO A 157 19.49 -14.27 6.72
CA PRO A 157 20.88 -14.57 7.06
C PRO A 157 21.03 -15.69 8.12
N GLU A 158 19.95 -16.10 8.81
CA GLU A 158 19.95 -17.31 9.66
C GLU A 158 20.23 -18.60 8.85
N LEU A 159 20.03 -18.58 7.53
CA LEU A 159 20.12 -19.74 6.63
C LEU A 159 21.58 -20.12 6.29
N LYS A 160 22.37 -20.52 7.29
CA LYS A 160 23.77 -20.99 7.16
C LYS A 160 24.04 -22.11 6.14
N ARG A 161 23.00 -22.71 5.55
CA ARG A 161 23.07 -23.76 4.51
C ARG A 161 22.94 -23.23 3.07
N VAL A 162 22.66 -21.94 2.88
CA VAL A 162 22.54 -21.33 1.54
C VAL A 162 23.76 -20.45 1.28
N LYS A 163 24.48 -20.73 0.17
CA LYS A 163 25.72 -20.02 -0.19
C LYS A 163 25.46 -18.62 -0.75
N GLU A 164 24.31 -18.42 -1.37
CA GLU A 164 23.90 -17.19 -2.05
C GLU A 164 22.69 -16.58 -1.32
N MET A 165 22.89 -15.42 -0.71
CA MET A 165 21.86 -14.75 0.11
C MET A 165 21.01 -13.73 -0.67
N VAL A 166 21.30 -13.50 -1.94
CA VAL A 166 20.56 -12.59 -2.82
C VAL A 166 20.23 -13.33 -4.11
N ILE A 167 18.95 -13.45 -4.43
CA ILE A 167 18.49 -14.03 -5.70
C ILE A 167 17.99 -12.88 -6.57
N GLU A 168 18.59 -12.72 -7.75
CA GLU A 168 18.10 -11.80 -8.77
C GLU A 168 16.95 -12.44 -9.55
N PHE A 169 15.90 -11.67 -9.86
CA PHE A 169 14.76 -12.18 -10.61
C PHE A 169 14.11 -11.12 -11.49
N ASP A 170 13.93 -11.43 -12.79
CA ASP A 170 13.17 -10.62 -13.73
C ASP A 170 11.77 -11.22 -13.94
N PHE A 171 10.73 -10.39 -13.79
CA PHE A 171 9.36 -10.78 -14.13
C PHE A 171 9.15 -11.05 -15.63
N ALA A 172 10.11 -10.70 -16.49
CA ALA A 172 10.13 -11.11 -17.90
C ALA A 172 10.18 -12.65 -18.09
N TRP A 173 10.65 -13.41 -17.11
CA TRP A 173 10.64 -14.88 -17.14
C TRP A 173 9.30 -15.51 -16.72
N LEU A 174 8.26 -14.71 -16.48
CA LEU A 174 6.92 -15.20 -16.12
C LEU A 174 5.92 -14.93 -17.23
N ASP A 175 5.21 -15.99 -17.63
CA ASP A 175 3.99 -15.88 -18.42
C ASP A 175 2.89 -15.12 -17.67
N LEU A 176 1.94 -14.58 -18.42
CA LEU A 176 0.81 -13.83 -17.91
C LEU A 176 -0.24 -14.78 -17.30
N GLN A 177 -0.32 -14.80 -15.97
CA GLN A 177 -1.16 -15.72 -15.21
C GLN A 177 -2.51 -15.09 -14.83
N GLY A 178 -3.55 -15.91 -14.66
CA GLY A 178 -4.87 -15.44 -14.23
C GLY A 178 -4.91 -14.93 -12.79
N ARG A 179 -5.85 -14.02 -12.48
CA ARG A 179 -6.05 -13.44 -11.13
C ARG A 179 -6.15 -14.49 -10.01
N GLY A 180 -6.73 -15.66 -10.27
CA GLY A 180 -6.84 -16.76 -9.29
C GLY A 180 -5.64 -17.71 -9.19
N ALA A 181 -4.64 -17.60 -10.07
CA ALA A 181 -3.50 -18.53 -10.12
C ALA A 181 -2.60 -18.43 -8.89
N LYS A 182 -1.92 -19.52 -8.52
CA LYS A 182 -0.98 -19.55 -7.38
C LYS A 182 0.32 -18.78 -7.64
N GLY A 183 0.72 -18.62 -8.89
CA GLY A 183 2.04 -18.09 -9.23
C GLY A 183 3.16 -19.13 -9.20
N SER A 184 4.30 -18.76 -9.75
CA SER A 184 5.51 -19.58 -9.83
C SER A 184 6.27 -19.50 -8.51
N THR A 185 6.94 -20.59 -8.09
CA THR A 185 7.74 -20.58 -6.85
C THR A 185 9.07 -19.91 -7.12
N LEU A 186 9.40 -18.84 -6.39
CA LEU A 186 10.73 -18.22 -6.45
C LEU A 186 11.73 -18.99 -5.59
N THR A 187 11.38 -19.22 -4.32
CA THR A 187 12.27 -19.87 -3.36
C THR A 187 11.47 -20.58 -2.28
N ALA A 188 12.00 -21.71 -1.80
CA ALA A 188 11.48 -22.42 -0.65
C ALA A 188 12.02 -21.88 0.69
N HIS A 189 12.98 -20.96 0.66
CA HIS A 189 13.67 -20.44 1.83
C HIS A 189 12.92 -19.28 2.52
N LYS A 190 13.31 -19.00 3.78
CA LYS A 190 12.89 -17.80 4.54
C LYS A 190 13.53 -16.57 3.90
N VAL A 191 12.78 -15.47 3.80
CA VAL A 191 13.13 -14.25 3.07
C VAL A 191 13.00 -13.08 4.04
N ASP A 192 14.03 -12.24 4.11
CA ASP A 192 14.04 -11.01 4.90
C ASP A 192 13.26 -9.90 4.16
N ARG A 193 13.72 -9.58 2.95
CA ARG A 193 13.17 -8.47 2.15
C ARG A 193 13.28 -8.74 0.65
N VAL A 194 12.43 -8.04 -0.11
CA VAL A 194 12.52 -7.93 -1.57
C VAL A 194 12.70 -6.45 -1.90
N VAL A 195 13.66 -6.14 -2.76
CA VAL A 195 14.00 -4.78 -3.17
C VAL A 195 13.90 -4.72 -4.70
N ASN A 196 13.54 -3.56 -5.27
CA ASN A 196 13.70 -3.33 -6.70
C ASN A 196 15.18 -3.44 -7.07
N ALA A 197 15.52 -4.18 -8.13
CA ALA A 197 16.85 -4.08 -8.68
C ALA A 197 17.08 -2.67 -9.24
N PRO A 198 18.31 -2.15 -9.22
CA PRO A 198 18.65 -0.95 -10.00
C PRO A 198 18.23 -1.15 -11.45
N ARG A 199 17.71 -0.11 -12.09
CA ARG A 199 17.58 -0.11 -13.55
C ARG A 199 18.97 0.12 -14.11
N GLU A 200 19.51 -0.87 -14.79
CA GLU A 200 20.64 -0.65 -15.70
C GLU A 200 20.20 0.39 -16.74
N ILE A 201 20.99 1.44 -16.92
CA ILE A 201 20.67 2.54 -17.84
C ILE A 201 21.12 2.11 -19.23
N GLY A 202 20.34 1.21 -19.84
CA GLY A 202 20.48 0.78 -21.23
C GLY A 202 19.48 1.51 -22.12
N GLU A 203 20.00 2.33 -23.03
CA GLU A 203 19.41 2.69 -24.33
C GLU A 203 17.95 3.21 -24.33
N GLU A 204 17.77 4.49 -24.00
CA GLU A 204 17.12 5.51 -24.85
C GLU A 204 16.98 6.86 -24.09
N ALA A 205 17.94 7.79 -24.30
CA ALA A 205 17.81 9.24 -24.06
C ALA A 205 19.09 10.03 -24.40
N SER A 206 19.30 10.36 -25.67
CA SER A 206 19.90 11.65 -26.07
C SER A 206 18.82 12.74 -25.89
N GLU A 207 19.08 14.00 -25.51
CA GLU A 207 20.30 14.84 -25.53
C GLU A 207 20.37 15.75 -24.26
N PRO A 208 21.28 16.75 -24.09
CA PRO A 208 21.78 17.15 -22.75
C PRO A 208 20.96 18.20 -21.98
N ALA A 209 21.17 18.23 -20.66
CA ALA A 209 20.83 19.34 -19.78
C ALA A 209 21.98 20.37 -19.70
N SER A 210 21.65 21.66 -19.62
CA SER A 210 22.59 22.78 -19.54
C SER A 210 22.64 23.46 -18.17
N SER A 211 23.74 24.18 -17.91
CA SER A 211 23.99 25.13 -16.81
C SER A 211 23.94 24.61 -15.36
N LYS A 212 25.04 24.89 -14.63
CA LYS A 212 25.14 24.83 -13.16
C LYS A 212 25.24 26.25 -12.61
N GLU A 213 24.82 26.43 -11.37
CA GLU A 213 25.37 27.35 -10.35
C GLU A 213 24.97 26.66 -9.02
N GLU A 214 25.85 26.08 -8.20
CA GLU A 214 27.05 26.60 -7.51
C GLU A 214 26.80 27.86 -6.68
N ASP A 215 26.67 27.66 -5.37
CA ASP A 215 26.89 28.68 -4.36
C ASP A 215 27.69 28.07 -3.18
N LYS A 216 28.61 28.82 -2.57
CA LYS A 216 29.67 28.29 -1.68
C LYS A 216 29.75 29.00 -0.32
N LYS A 217 30.08 28.21 0.71
CA LYS A 217 30.22 28.64 2.13
C LYS A 217 31.68 28.70 2.60
N PRO A 218 32.05 29.75 3.36
CA PRO A 218 33.02 29.70 4.48
C PRO A 218 32.32 30.14 5.81
N SER A 219 32.41 29.50 6.98
CA SER A 219 33.54 29.21 7.91
C SER A 219 34.08 30.45 8.63
N SER A 220 33.83 30.66 9.94
CA SER A 220 34.53 30.11 11.13
C SER A 220 33.58 30.06 12.37
N SER A 221 33.71 29.36 13.52
CA SER A 221 34.80 28.87 14.42
C SER A 221 35.44 29.98 15.30
N GLU A 222 35.55 29.93 16.65
CA GLU A 222 35.59 28.83 17.65
C GLU A 222 35.02 29.18 19.08
N LYS A 223 34.85 28.15 19.96
CA LYS A 223 35.16 27.98 21.43
C LYS A 223 35.08 29.21 22.42
N LYS A 224 34.78 29.12 23.75
CA LYS A 224 34.85 28.02 24.77
C LYS A 224 34.13 28.36 26.13
N LEU A 225 33.49 27.37 26.77
CA LEU A 225 33.30 27.05 28.23
C LEU A 225 33.02 28.08 29.40
N SER A 226 32.09 27.66 30.31
CA SER A 226 32.06 27.81 31.82
C SER A 226 31.85 29.20 32.50
N SER A 227 31.27 29.40 33.72
CA SER A 227 30.40 28.60 34.66
C SER A 227 29.99 29.39 35.96
N VAL A 228 29.07 28.85 36.81
CA VAL A 228 28.84 29.08 38.30
C VAL A 228 27.78 30.12 38.84
N LYS A 229 26.94 29.64 39.82
CA LYS A 229 26.10 30.22 40.93
C LYS A 229 25.48 31.65 40.86
N VAL A 230 24.22 32.00 41.26
CA VAL A 230 23.15 31.51 42.22
C VAL A 230 23.31 31.96 43.70
N PRO A 231 22.26 32.37 44.47
CA PRO A 231 20.87 32.80 44.14
C PRO A 231 20.72 34.34 44.30
N PRO A 232 20.12 35.06 45.32
CA PRO A 232 19.24 34.74 46.49
C PRO A 232 17.99 35.68 46.75
N LYS A 233 17.11 35.30 47.71
CA LYS A 233 16.17 36.10 48.57
C LYS A 233 14.94 36.84 47.97
N ASP A 234 13.76 36.93 48.65
CA ASP A 234 13.14 36.13 49.75
C ASP A 234 11.66 36.57 50.04
N ILE A 235 10.91 35.76 50.82
CA ILE A 235 9.78 36.12 51.75
C ILE A 235 8.43 36.57 51.12
N ASN A 236 7.21 36.15 51.53
CA ASN A 236 6.62 35.09 52.42
C ASN A 236 5.10 34.98 52.03
N THR A 237 4.15 34.17 52.55
CA THR A 237 3.93 33.14 53.61
C THR A 237 2.77 32.22 53.10
N LYS A 238 2.04 31.30 53.78
CA LYS A 238 1.87 30.72 55.15
C LYS A 238 1.38 29.24 54.92
N GLU A 239 1.59 28.20 55.74
CA GLU A 239 1.01 27.81 57.06
C GLU A 239 -0.54 27.82 57.11
N ASP A 240 -1.26 26.77 57.58
CA ASP A 240 -0.94 25.64 58.47
C ASP A 240 -1.45 24.28 57.91
N GLN A 241 -0.76 23.13 58.06
CA GLN A 241 -0.71 22.16 59.19
C GLN A 241 -2.07 21.51 59.60
N ALA A 242 -2.19 20.21 59.95
CA ALA A 242 -1.36 18.99 59.77
C ALA A 242 -2.15 17.72 60.23
N LYS A 243 -1.59 16.49 60.01
CA LYS A 243 -1.90 15.19 60.69
C LYS A 243 -3.26 14.51 60.34
N LYS A 244 -3.43 13.16 60.36
CA LYS A 244 -2.53 11.96 60.41
C LYS A 244 -3.40 10.67 60.15
N GLU A 245 -2.73 9.53 59.91
CA GLU A 245 -3.20 8.12 60.10
C GLU A 245 -3.78 7.30 58.92
N THR A 246 -3.51 6.00 59.00
CA THR A 246 -3.77 4.85 58.08
C THR A 246 -3.15 3.60 58.76
N PRO A 247 -3.37 2.35 58.31
CA PRO A 247 -4.51 1.76 57.59
C PRO A 247 -5.07 0.51 58.34
N GLU A 248 -6.17 -0.10 57.87
CA GLU A 248 -6.53 -1.48 58.29
C GLU A 248 -6.94 -2.43 57.15
N LYS A 249 -6.64 -3.71 57.38
CA LYS A 249 -7.10 -4.92 56.67
C LYS A 249 -7.50 -5.94 57.74
N PRO A 250 -8.46 -6.83 57.45
CA PRO A 250 -8.48 -8.14 58.11
C PRO A 250 -8.40 -9.31 57.12
N GLY A 251 -7.55 -10.28 57.48
CA GLY A 251 -7.83 -11.71 57.29
C GLY A 251 -7.92 -12.34 58.70
N SER A 252 -8.11 -13.64 58.92
CA SER A 252 -8.26 -14.81 58.03
C SER A 252 -8.62 -16.03 58.90
N LYS A 253 -9.12 -17.13 58.30
CA LYS A 253 -8.93 -18.57 58.64
C LYS A 253 -10.15 -19.43 58.25
N GLY A 254 -9.90 -20.70 57.90
CA GLY A 254 -10.92 -21.77 57.79
C GLY A 254 -11.01 -22.61 59.09
N PRO A 255 -11.37 -23.92 59.09
CA PRO A 255 -11.29 -24.87 57.94
C PRO A 255 -12.42 -25.92 57.78
N LYS A 256 -12.32 -26.73 56.70
CA LYS A 256 -12.81 -28.13 56.51
C LYS A 256 -14.28 -28.51 56.80
N SER A 257 -14.95 -29.03 55.78
CA SER A 257 -15.73 -30.27 55.84
C SER A 257 -15.74 -30.99 54.47
N GLN A 258 -16.15 -32.26 54.43
CA GLN A 258 -16.32 -33.09 53.22
C GLN A 258 -17.81 -33.37 52.99
N THR A 259 -18.24 -33.55 51.73
CA THR A 259 -19.32 -34.48 51.32
C THR A 259 -19.02 -35.00 49.90
N THR A 260 -19.65 -36.10 49.50
CA THR A 260 -19.31 -37.01 48.39
C THR A 260 -20.49 -37.17 47.41
N PHE A 261 -20.20 -37.27 46.10
CA PHE A 261 -21.00 -37.81 44.97
C PHE A 261 -22.52 -37.54 44.84
N GLU A 262 -22.96 -37.37 43.58
CA GLU A 262 -23.94 -38.30 42.97
C GLU A 262 -23.52 -38.62 41.51
N PHE A 263 -23.95 -39.80 41.06
CA PHE A 263 -23.74 -40.52 39.78
C PHE A 263 -23.02 -39.80 38.61
#